data_AF-A0A3D5ITR5-F1
#
_entry.id   AF-A0A3D5ITR5-F1
#
_cell.length_a   1.000
_cell.length_b   1.000
_cell.length_c   1.000
_cell.angle_alpha   90.00
_cell.angle_beta   90.00
_cell.angle_gamma   90.00
#
_symmetry.space_group_name_H-M   'P 1'
#
loop_
_entity.id
_entity.type
_entity.pdbx_description
1 polymer ?
#
loop_
_entity_poly.entity_id
_entity_poly.type
_entity_poly.pdbx_seq_one_letter_code
_entity_poly.pdbx_strand_id
1 'polypeptide(L)'
;MNVLSSWLREWADPKVSDNELADSLTMAGLEVDGIESIAPAFDKVVVGQVVSCEKHPDADKLNLCQVDVGESDTLQIICGASNVRADLKVIVATVGAKLPGGLKIKKAKLRGVESFGMICSDSEIGMADSSDGITELDDDATIGQSIREYLDLDDNIIELDITPNRGDCFSVLGVAREVCANYNLSLEMPTFEVASSINETINANVSNTQACPKYLTRVVKGIDNTVATPQWMAKKLTRSGQALHSPVVDITNFVLLELGQPMHAFDLSKISGDINVRMANDGEKIELLNEQTLALKTDTLVIADDDNALAIAGVMGGMGSSTQTNTTDILLESAFFEPVSIAGKARNYGLHTESSLRFERGVDFNMTHTAMQRATQLVIEICGGQAGDISECIDESTLPALNPITITKAKIQKILGFELEADWIEEKFTSLDFEISAKDNESWTIVPPSFRFDIRIPADLIEELARLYGYDKLPVQKLSLDANINVISESVIDKYDIAQGLVNRGYQEVITYSFISEQYQDLIDPSAKKITLSNPISADMSTMRSSLWAGLLQTLESNQRRGHTNARFFEIGLCFDGIKAEEQSQKIAG
;
A
#
# COMPACT_ATOMS: atom_id res chain seq x y z
N MET A 1 -2.33 0.33 1.92
CA MET A 1 -1.98 -1.10 1.78
C MET A 1 -3.25 -1.90 1.97
N ASN A 2 -3.55 -2.85 1.08
CA ASN A 2 -4.82 -3.57 1.10
C ASN A 2 -4.61 -5.01 1.58
N VAL A 3 -5.34 -5.44 2.60
CA VAL A 3 -5.26 -6.78 3.18
C VAL A 3 -6.66 -7.37 3.31
N LEU A 4 -6.84 -8.63 2.90
CA LEU A 4 -8.08 -9.34 3.15
C LEU A 4 -8.22 -9.67 4.63
N SER A 5 -9.41 -9.45 5.21
CA SER A 5 -9.69 -9.77 6.61
C SER A 5 -9.48 -11.27 6.88
N SER A 6 -9.98 -12.13 6.00
CA SER A 6 -9.75 -13.58 6.08
C SER A 6 -8.27 -13.95 6.13
N TRP A 7 -7.45 -13.35 5.26
CA TRP A 7 -6.02 -13.64 5.19
C TRP A 7 -5.28 -13.14 6.42
N LEU A 8 -5.64 -11.97 6.96
CA LEU A 8 -5.09 -11.48 8.23
C LEU A 8 -5.45 -12.44 9.38
N ARG A 9 -6.67 -12.96 9.39
CA ARG A 9 -7.16 -13.91 10.42
C ARG A 9 -6.53 -15.30 10.32
N GLU A 10 -5.97 -15.69 9.18
CA GLU A 10 -5.13 -16.90 9.11
C GLU A 10 -3.88 -16.77 10.00
N TRP A 11 -3.38 -15.55 10.20
CA TRP A 11 -2.20 -15.26 11.03
C TRP A 11 -2.58 -14.84 12.46
N ALA A 12 -3.59 -13.98 12.61
CA ALA A 12 -4.04 -13.47 13.89
C ALA A 12 -5.56 -13.26 13.89
N ASP A 13 -6.31 -14.12 14.60
CA ASP A 13 -7.78 -14.10 14.61
C ASP A 13 -8.37 -13.62 15.94
N PRO A 14 -8.43 -12.29 16.18
CA PRO A 14 -9.16 -11.76 17.33
C PRO A 14 -10.66 -11.99 17.11
N LYS A 15 -11.35 -12.46 18.16
CA LYS A 15 -12.78 -12.78 18.12
C LYS A 15 -13.64 -11.51 18.21
N VAL A 16 -13.44 -10.61 17.26
CA VAL A 16 -14.10 -9.30 17.10
C VAL A 16 -14.50 -9.09 15.64
N SER A 17 -15.43 -8.16 15.41
CA SER A 17 -15.83 -7.76 14.06
C SER A 17 -14.73 -6.97 13.34
N ASP A 18 -14.81 -6.89 12.01
CA ASP A 18 -13.83 -6.12 11.21
C ASP A 18 -13.84 -4.62 11.54
N ASN A 19 -14.99 -4.06 11.93
CA ASN A 19 -15.08 -2.67 12.38
C ASN A 19 -14.33 -2.46 13.70
N GLU A 20 -14.51 -3.35 14.68
CA GLU A 20 -13.78 -3.27 15.96
C GLU A 20 -12.28 -3.49 15.77
N LEU A 21 -11.90 -4.37 14.84
CA LEU A 21 -10.51 -4.56 14.46
C LEU A 21 -9.91 -3.29 13.85
N ALA A 22 -10.62 -2.65 12.93
CA ALA A 22 -10.17 -1.42 12.28
C ALA A 22 -10.05 -0.24 13.24
N ASP A 23 -11.03 -0.06 14.13
CA ASP A 23 -10.96 0.95 15.19
C ASP A 23 -9.74 0.71 16.09
N SER A 24 -9.49 -0.53 16.48
CA SER A 24 -8.33 -0.89 17.31
C SER A 24 -7.00 -0.63 16.61
N LEU A 25 -6.87 -0.98 15.32
CA LEU A 25 -5.66 -0.73 14.54
C LEU A 25 -5.39 0.77 14.39
N THR A 26 -6.44 1.54 14.08
CA THR A 26 -6.37 3.01 13.96
C THR A 26 -5.90 3.64 15.26
N MET A 27 -6.47 3.23 16.40
CA MET A 27 -6.05 3.70 17.72
C MET A 27 -4.64 3.27 18.11
N ALA A 28 -4.12 2.17 17.52
CA ALA A 28 -2.76 1.70 17.71
C ALA A 28 -1.73 2.39 16.79
N GLY A 29 -2.17 3.32 15.92
CA GLY A 29 -1.32 4.09 15.01
C GLY A 29 -1.24 3.51 13.59
N LEU A 30 -2.10 2.56 13.23
CA LEU A 30 -2.27 2.04 11.87
C LEU A 30 -3.65 2.46 11.36
N GLU A 31 -3.72 3.65 10.75
CA GLU A 31 -4.97 4.23 10.27
C GLU A 31 -5.61 3.33 9.20
N VAL A 32 -6.90 3.01 9.41
CA VAL A 32 -7.71 2.29 8.43
C VAL A 32 -8.53 3.31 7.65
N ASP A 33 -8.20 3.52 6.39
CA ASP A 33 -8.90 4.44 5.48
C ASP A 33 -10.30 3.93 5.13
N GLY A 34 -10.46 2.60 5.04
CA GLY A 34 -11.70 1.98 4.63
C GLY A 34 -11.76 0.47 4.84
N ILE A 35 -12.99 -0.03 4.91
CA ILE A 35 -13.31 -1.46 4.81
C ILE A 35 -14.26 -1.62 3.64
N GLU A 36 -13.83 -2.33 2.62
CA GLU A 36 -14.63 -2.61 1.43
C GLU A 36 -15.01 -4.08 1.36
N SER A 37 -16.28 -4.39 1.12
CA SER A 37 -16.69 -5.76 0.89
C SER A 37 -16.30 -6.20 -0.52
N ILE A 38 -15.79 -7.43 -0.65
CA ILE A 38 -15.32 -7.99 -1.93
C ILE A 38 -16.44 -8.03 -2.97
N ALA A 39 -17.68 -8.26 -2.52
CA ALA A 39 -18.84 -8.25 -3.39
C ALA A 39 -20.02 -7.57 -2.70
N PRO A 40 -20.86 -6.83 -3.44
CA PRO A 40 -22.08 -6.26 -2.89
C PRO A 40 -23.01 -7.31 -2.28
N ALA A 41 -23.93 -6.88 -1.42
CA ALA A 41 -24.91 -7.77 -0.82
C ALA A 41 -25.91 -8.30 -1.86
N PHE A 42 -26.03 -9.62 -1.96
CA PHE A 42 -27.06 -10.33 -2.72
C PHE A 42 -27.45 -11.65 -2.04
N ASP A 43 -28.65 -12.15 -2.33
CA ASP A 43 -29.19 -13.40 -1.75
C ASP A 43 -29.77 -14.35 -2.81
N LYS A 44 -29.78 -15.66 -2.50
CA LYS A 44 -30.38 -16.74 -3.32
C LYS A 44 -29.83 -16.86 -4.76
N VAL A 45 -28.53 -16.64 -4.88
CA VAL A 45 -27.76 -16.86 -6.11
C VAL A 45 -26.92 -18.12 -5.92
N VAL A 46 -27.10 -19.12 -6.79
CA VAL A 46 -26.50 -20.45 -6.67
C VAL A 46 -25.82 -20.89 -7.97
N VAL A 47 -24.93 -21.87 -7.87
CA VAL A 47 -24.39 -22.59 -9.03
C VAL A 47 -25.52 -23.38 -9.69
N GLY A 48 -25.71 -23.22 -10.99
CA GLY A 48 -26.60 -24.06 -11.78
C GLY A 48 -25.92 -24.64 -13.01
N GLN A 49 -26.48 -25.71 -13.57
CA GLN A 49 -26.02 -26.31 -14.82
C GLN A 49 -27.09 -26.21 -15.89
N VAL A 50 -26.73 -25.71 -17.08
CA VAL A 50 -27.64 -25.66 -18.23
C VAL A 50 -27.79 -27.06 -18.82
N VAL A 51 -28.87 -27.76 -18.51
CA VAL A 51 -29.17 -29.11 -19.01
C VAL A 51 -29.52 -29.09 -20.49
N SER A 52 -30.29 -28.09 -20.93
CA SER A 52 -30.60 -27.89 -22.35
C SER A 52 -30.75 -26.42 -22.68
N CYS A 53 -30.47 -26.06 -23.94
CA CYS A 53 -30.55 -24.69 -24.45
C CYS A 53 -31.13 -24.72 -25.87
N GLU A 54 -32.39 -24.32 -26.02
CA GLU A 54 -33.11 -24.26 -27.29
C GLU A 54 -33.36 -22.81 -27.72
N LYS A 55 -33.63 -22.58 -29.00
CA LYS A 55 -34.03 -21.24 -29.47
C LYS A 55 -35.42 -20.89 -28.96
N HIS A 56 -35.59 -19.65 -28.51
CA HIS A 56 -36.90 -19.19 -28.08
C HIS A 56 -37.87 -19.19 -29.27
N PRO A 57 -39.08 -19.76 -29.16
CA PRO A 57 -40.01 -19.96 -30.28
C PRO A 57 -40.41 -18.67 -30.98
N ASP A 58 -40.53 -17.57 -30.22
CA ASP A 58 -40.98 -16.27 -30.71
C ASP A 58 -39.90 -15.16 -30.61
N ALA A 59 -38.60 -15.49 -30.48
CA ALA A 59 -37.53 -14.47 -30.39
C ALA A 59 -36.12 -14.97 -30.80
N ASP A 60 -35.58 -14.44 -31.89
CA ASP A 60 -34.28 -14.89 -32.46
C ASP A 60 -33.07 -14.70 -31.53
N LYS A 61 -33.10 -13.64 -30.70
CA LYS A 61 -32.03 -13.25 -29.78
C LYS A 61 -32.15 -13.87 -28.38
N LEU A 62 -33.17 -14.68 -28.12
CA LEU A 62 -33.36 -15.32 -26.82
C LEU A 62 -33.24 -16.83 -26.95
N ASN A 63 -32.74 -17.45 -25.89
CA ASN A 63 -32.67 -18.89 -25.74
C ASN A 63 -33.54 -19.31 -24.56
N LEU A 64 -34.14 -20.50 -24.67
CA LEU A 64 -34.92 -21.16 -23.64
C LEU A 64 -34.04 -22.25 -23.02
N CYS A 65 -33.64 -22.05 -21.77
CA CYS A 65 -32.75 -22.95 -21.06
C CYS A 65 -33.52 -23.74 -20.00
N GLN A 66 -33.20 -25.03 -19.85
CA GLN A 66 -33.52 -25.81 -18.65
C GLN A 66 -32.27 -25.87 -17.79
N VAL A 67 -32.37 -25.39 -16.55
CA VAL A 67 -31.22 -25.22 -15.66
C VAL A 67 -31.45 -26.01 -14.38
N ASP A 68 -30.54 -26.94 -14.08
CA ASP A 68 -30.51 -27.65 -12.80
C ASP A 68 -29.82 -26.77 -11.75
N VAL A 69 -30.45 -26.59 -10.59
CA VAL A 69 -29.94 -25.84 -9.44
C VAL A 69 -29.85 -26.70 -8.18
N GLY A 70 -29.89 -28.04 -8.33
CA GLY A 70 -29.78 -28.98 -7.22
C GLY A 70 -31.12 -29.26 -6.52
N GLU A 71 -32.22 -28.83 -7.13
CA GLU A 71 -33.59 -29.15 -6.68
C GLU A 71 -34.16 -30.36 -7.46
N SER A 72 -35.36 -30.82 -7.10
CA SER A 72 -35.98 -31.99 -7.74
C SER A 72 -36.36 -31.79 -9.21
N ASP A 73 -36.66 -30.55 -9.60
CA ASP A 73 -37.09 -30.18 -10.95
C ASP A 73 -36.17 -29.10 -11.53
N THR A 74 -35.89 -29.15 -12.83
CA THR A 74 -35.12 -28.10 -13.53
C THR A 74 -35.91 -26.81 -13.67
N LEU A 75 -35.23 -25.68 -13.58
CA LEU A 75 -35.82 -24.36 -13.78
C LEU A 75 -35.78 -23.98 -15.27
N GLN A 76 -36.92 -23.57 -15.80
CA GLN A 76 -36.98 -22.95 -17.12
C GLN A 76 -36.57 -21.48 -17.03
N ILE A 77 -35.47 -21.09 -17.67
CA ILE A 77 -34.92 -19.73 -17.64
C ILE A 77 -34.68 -19.24 -19.06
N ILE A 78 -35.14 -18.02 -19.37
CA ILE A 78 -34.91 -17.37 -20.67
C ILE A 78 -33.62 -16.56 -20.57
N CYS A 79 -32.65 -16.84 -21.43
CA CYS A 79 -31.35 -16.17 -21.46
C CYS A 79 -31.08 -15.53 -22.82
N GLY A 80 -30.60 -14.28 -22.82
CA GLY A 80 -30.26 -13.53 -24.04
C GLY A 80 -28.77 -13.49 -24.36
N ALA A 81 -27.90 -14.03 -23.49
CA ALA A 81 -26.46 -13.99 -23.69
C ALA A 81 -26.04 -14.89 -24.86
N SER A 82 -25.08 -14.43 -25.66
CA SER A 82 -24.63 -15.16 -26.85
C SER A 82 -23.82 -16.42 -26.54
N ASN A 83 -23.23 -16.50 -25.34
CA ASN A 83 -22.38 -17.62 -24.92
C ASN A 83 -23.14 -18.76 -24.21
N VAL A 84 -24.45 -18.60 -23.92
CA VAL A 84 -25.25 -19.65 -23.26
C VAL A 84 -25.40 -20.87 -24.17
N ARG A 85 -25.10 -22.05 -23.61
CA ARG A 85 -25.15 -23.36 -24.28
C ARG A 85 -25.38 -24.45 -23.24
N ALA A 86 -25.78 -25.64 -23.70
CA ALA A 86 -25.91 -26.81 -22.84
C ALA A 86 -24.56 -27.18 -22.19
N ASP A 87 -24.64 -27.86 -21.05
CA ASP A 87 -23.56 -28.35 -20.20
C ASP A 87 -22.74 -27.29 -19.45
N LEU A 88 -23.03 -25.99 -19.62
CA LEU A 88 -22.39 -24.93 -18.86
C LEU A 88 -22.78 -24.93 -17.37
N LYS A 89 -21.80 -24.75 -16.49
CA LYS A 89 -22.03 -24.29 -15.12
C LYS A 89 -22.04 -22.77 -15.08
N VAL A 90 -23.07 -22.21 -14.45
CA VAL A 90 -23.40 -20.80 -14.51
C VAL A 90 -23.90 -20.28 -13.17
N ILE A 91 -23.89 -18.96 -13.02
CA ILE A 91 -24.48 -18.26 -11.89
C ILE A 91 -25.99 -18.14 -12.10
N VAL A 92 -26.81 -18.61 -11.15
CA VAL A 92 -28.27 -18.57 -11.26
C VAL A 92 -28.89 -17.82 -10.09
N ALA A 93 -29.57 -16.71 -10.38
CA ALA A 93 -30.42 -16.03 -9.43
C ALA A 93 -31.84 -16.62 -9.48
N THR A 94 -32.25 -17.28 -8.40
CA THR A 94 -33.54 -17.97 -8.29
C THR A 94 -34.69 -17.00 -8.00
N VAL A 95 -35.95 -17.45 -8.15
CA VAL A 95 -37.11 -16.60 -7.83
C VAL A 95 -37.06 -16.14 -6.37
N GLY A 96 -37.17 -14.82 -6.18
CA GLY A 96 -37.09 -14.17 -4.88
C GLY A 96 -35.69 -13.74 -4.48
N ALA A 97 -34.66 -14.00 -5.30
CA ALA A 97 -33.31 -13.44 -5.14
C ALA A 97 -33.34 -11.91 -5.21
N LYS A 98 -32.45 -11.28 -4.44
CA LYS A 98 -32.16 -9.85 -4.49
C LYS A 98 -30.73 -9.66 -4.97
N LEU A 99 -30.58 -8.99 -6.11
CA LEU A 99 -29.31 -8.63 -6.71
C LEU A 99 -28.94 -7.18 -6.33
N PRO A 100 -27.67 -6.78 -6.55
CA PRO A 100 -27.21 -5.41 -6.34
C PRO A 100 -28.08 -4.38 -7.09
N GLY A 101 -28.11 -3.14 -6.58
CA GLY A 101 -29.00 -2.09 -7.11
C GLY A 101 -30.50 -2.30 -6.80
N GLY A 102 -30.85 -3.29 -5.98
CA GLY A 102 -32.21 -3.53 -5.51
C GLY A 102 -33.10 -4.34 -6.46
N LEU A 103 -32.51 -4.97 -7.48
CA LEU A 103 -33.22 -5.81 -8.44
C LEU A 103 -33.73 -7.08 -7.74
N LYS A 104 -35.04 -7.33 -7.81
CA LYS A 104 -35.67 -8.55 -7.25
C LYS A 104 -36.08 -9.50 -8.37
N ILE A 105 -35.58 -10.73 -8.33
CA ILE A 105 -35.96 -11.76 -9.29
C ILE A 105 -37.37 -12.25 -8.99
N LYS A 106 -38.22 -12.24 -10.01
CA LYS A 106 -39.62 -12.69 -9.94
C LYS A 106 -39.89 -13.60 -11.13
N LYS A 107 -40.90 -14.46 -11.00
CA LYS A 107 -41.46 -15.17 -12.15
C LYS A 107 -41.90 -14.14 -13.20
N ALA A 108 -41.35 -14.26 -14.40
CA ALA A 108 -41.64 -13.37 -15.52
C ALA A 108 -42.12 -14.16 -16.73
N LYS A 109 -42.72 -13.48 -17.70
CA LYS A 109 -43.10 -14.05 -18.99
C LYS A 109 -42.48 -13.19 -20.08
N LEU A 110 -41.47 -13.71 -20.77
CA LEU A 110 -40.84 -13.01 -21.89
C LEU A 110 -41.38 -13.61 -23.17
N ARG A 111 -41.99 -12.78 -24.03
CA ARG A 111 -42.50 -13.19 -25.35
C ARG A 111 -43.40 -14.45 -25.32
N GLY A 112 -44.19 -14.61 -24.26
CA GLY A 112 -45.15 -15.71 -24.15
C GLY A 112 -44.64 -16.96 -23.42
N VAL A 113 -43.35 -17.04 -23.11
CA VAL A 113 -42.74 -18.17 -22.38
C VAL A 113 -42.38 -17.73 -20.95
N GLU A 114 -42.61 -18.59 -19.97
CA GLU A 114 -42.32 -18.31 -18.56
C GLU A 114 -40.81 -18.42 -18.27
N SER A 115 -40.28 -17.56 -17.40
CA SER A 115 -38.91 -17.62 -16.87
C SER A 115 -38.95 -17.63 -15.35
N PHE A 116 -38.29 -18.61 -14.74
CA PHE A 116 -38.26 -18.88 -13.29
C PHE A 116 -36.91 -18.55 -12.66
N GLY A 117 -36.23 -17.54 -13.19
CA GLY A 117 -34.94 -17.10 -12.68
C GLY A 117 -34.22 -16.23 -13.71
N MET A 118 -32.94 -16.01 -13.45
CA MET A 118 -32.00 -15.30 -14.30
C MET A 118 -30.65 -16.01 -14.24
N ILE A 119 -30.02 -16.24 -15.39
CA ILE A 119 -28.60 -16.63 -15.46
C ILE A 119 -27.81 -15.34 -15.46
N CYS A 120 -26.89 -15.17 -14.51
CA CYS A 120 -26.23 -13.89 -14.29
C CYS A 120 -24.84 -13.79 -14.91
N SER A 121 -24.44 -12.55 -15.22
CA SER A 121 -23.05 -12.16 -15.45
C SER A 121 -22.40 -11.62 -14.18
N ASP A 122 -21.07 -11.44 -14.20
CA ASP A 122 -20.31 -10.80 -13.13
C ASP A 122 -20.81 -9.38 -12.85
N SER A 123 -21.20 -8.63 -13.89
CA SER A 123 -21.76 -7.30 -13.69
C SER A 123 -23.11 -7.31 -12.96
N GLU A 124 -23.94 -8.32 -13.19
CA GLU A 124 -25.26 -8.41 -12.54
C GLU A 124 -25.17 -8.79 -11.06
N ILE A 125 -24.11 -9.49 -10.65
CA ILE A 125 -23.79 -9.73 -9.23
C ILE A 125 -22.86 -8.67 -8.63
N GLY A 126 -22.49 -7.64 -9.40
CA GLY A 126 -21.69 -6.50 -8.95
C GLY A 126 -20.20 -6.80 -8.79
N MET A 127 -19.68 -7.80 -9.49
CA MET A 127 -18.26 -8.17 -9.52
C MET A 127 -17.47 -7.49 -10.66
N ALA A 128 -18.16 -6.87 -11.62
CA ALA A 128 -17.54 -6.13 -12.73
C ALA A 128 -18.44 -4.94 -13.14
N ASP A 129 -17.86 -3.89 -13.73
CA ASP A 129 -18.65 -2.76 -14.26
C ASP A 129 -19.49 -3.14 -15.48
N SER A 130 -18.99 -4.09 -16.29
CA SER A 130 -19.67 -4.60 -17.47
C SER A 130 -19.23 -6.03 -17.80
N SER A 131 -20.07 -6.77 -18.52
CA SER A 131 -19.76 -8.12 -18.99
C SER A 131 -20.31 -8.32 -20.41
N ASP A 132 -19.56 -9.05 -21.25
CA ASP A 132 -19.97 -9.36 -22.63
C ASP A 132 -20.99 -10.52 -22.72
N GLY A 133 -21.19 -11.26 -21.63
CA GLY A 133 -22.07 -12.42 -21.55
C GLY A 133 -22.29 -12.89 -20.12
N ILE A 134 -22.91 -14.06 -19.95
CA ILE A 134 -23.07 -14.72 -18.64
C ILE A 134 -21.74 -15.27 -18.15
N THR A 135 -21.59 -15.42 -16.83
CA THR A 135 -20.39 -16.00 -16.22
C THR A 135 -20.40 -17.52 -16.40
N GLU A 136 -19.33 -18.05 -16.99
CA GLU A 136 -19.06 -19.48 -17.09
C GLU A 136 -18.20 -19.88 -15.87
N LEU A 137 -18.69 -20.84 -15.08
CA LEU A 137 -18.00 -21.36 -13.90
C LEU A 137 -17.22 -22.63 -14.26
N ASP A 138 -16.25 -22.99 -13.41
CA ASP A 138 -15.45 -24.19 -13.60
C ASP A 138 -16.32 -25.46 -13.56
N ASP A 139 -15.92 -26.47 -14.32
CA ASP A 139 -16.63 -27.75 -14.46
C ASP A 139 -16.73 -28.54 -13.15
N ASP A 140 -16.02 -28.17 -12.09
CA ASP A 140 -16.08 -28.79 -10.76
C ASP A 140 -17.05 -28.08 -9.79
N ALA A 141 -17.65 -26.95 -10.18
CA ALA A 141 -18.55 -26.17 -9.32
C ALA A 141 -19.76 -26.99 -8.84
N THR A 142 -20.05 -27.01 -7.54
CA THR A 142 -21.11 -27.88 -7.01
C THR A 142 -22.49 -27.28 -7.26
N ILE A 143 -23.33 -27.97 -8.03
CA ILE A 143 -24.69 -27.50 -8.37
C ILE A 143 -25.51 -27.29 -7.08
N GLY A 144 -26.20 -26.15 -6.99
CA GLY A 144 -27.00 -25.74 -5.83
C GLY A 144 -26.19 -25.07 -4.70
N GLN A 145 -24.86 -25.05 -4.79
CA GLN A 145 -24.02 -24.31 -3.85
C GLN A 145 -24.25 -22.80 -3.98
N SER A 146 -24.22 -22.06 -2.87
CA SER A 146 -24.25 -20.59 -2.89
C SER A 146 -23.06 -20.03 -3.67
N ILE A 147 -23.30 -19.07 -4.56
CA ILE A 147 -22.21 -18.40 -5.29
C ILE A 147 -21.29 -17.62 -4.37
N ARG A 148 -21.85 -17.10 -3.26
CA ARG A 148 -21.06 -16.41 -2.24
C ARG A 148 -20.03 -17.34 -1.60
N GLU A 149 -20.41 -18.60 -1.36
CA GLU A 149 -19.52 -19.63 -0.80
C GLU A 149 -18.55 -20.15 -1.86
N TYR A 150 -19.02 -20.43 -3.08
CA TYR A 150 -18.18 -20.98 -4.15
C TYR A 150 -17.07 -20.01 -4.58
N LEU A 151 -17.39 -18.71 -4.73
CA LEU A 151 -16.42 -17.70 -5.11
C LEU A 151 -15.68 -17.07 -3.92
N ASP A 152 -16.04 -17.44 -2.69
CA ASP A 152 -15.49 -16.90 -1.45
C ASP A 152 -15.59 -15.37 -1.41
N LEU A 153 -16.84 -14.88 -1.44
CA LEU A 153 -17.17 -13.46 -1.56
C LEU A 153 -17.56 -12.82 -0.22
N ASP A 154 -17.70 -13.60 0.85
CA ASP A 154 -18.09 -13.12 2.20
C ASP A 154 -16.84 -12.74 3.00
N ASP A 155 -16.07 -11.80 2.46
CA ASP A 155 -14.86 -11.29 3.08
C ASP A 155 -14.67 -9.81 2.71
N ASN A 156 -13.81 -9.12 3.45
CA ASN A 156 -13.59 -7.68 3.36
C ASN A 156 -12.12 -7.36 3.09
N ILE A 157 -11.89 -6.27 2.39
CA ILE A 157 -10.58 -5.66 2.17
C ILE A 157 -10.45 -4.52 3.17
N ILE A 158 -9.40 -4.58 4.00
CA ILE A 158 -9.02 -3.54 4.93
C ILE A 158 -7.92 -2.71 4.27
N GLU A 159 -8.18 -1.41 4.06
CA GLU A 159 -7.22 -0.45 3.51
C GLU A 159 -6.52 0.30 4.65
N LEU A 160 -5.19 0.16 4.71
CA LEU A 160 -4.34 0.76 5.75
C LEU A 160 -3.47 1.88 5.18
N ASP A 161 -3.50 3.07 5.79
CA ASP A 161 -2.50 4.13 5.55
C ASP A 161 -1.31 3.94 6.50
N ILE A 162 -0.21 3.46 5.95
CA ILE A 162 0.98 3.12 6.73
C ILE A 162 1.93 4.32 6.74
N THR A 163 2.18 4.86 7.93
CA THR A 163 3.15 5.94 8.13
C THR A 163 4.59 5.49 7.85
N PRO A 164 5.51 6.40 7.49
CA PRO A 164 6.87 6.01 7.10
C PRO A 164 7.69 5.27 8.18
N ASN A 165 7.37 5.45 9.47
CA ASN A 165 8.06 4.76 10.57
C ASN A 165 7.66 3.29 10.70
N ARG A 166 6.48 2.90 10.18
CA ARG A 166 5.92 1.55 10.30
C ARG A 166 6.18 0.68 9.08
N GLY A 167 7.44 0.66 8.62
CA GLY A 167 7.90 -0.18 7.50
C GLY A 167 7.55 -1.66 7.68
N ASP A 168 7.55 -2.14 8.92
CA ASP A 168 7.18 -3.50 9.32
C ASP A 168 5.74 -3.87 8.91
N CYS A 169 4.82 -2.91 8.93
CA CYS A 169 3.40 -3.13 8.65
C CYS A 169 3.07 -3.12 7.15
N PHE A 170 4.05 -3.08 6.25
CA PHE A 170 3.85 -3.29 4.80
C PHE A 170 3.68 -4.77 4.40
N SER A 171 3.21 -5.60 5.33
CA SER A 171 2.99 -7.03 5.16
C SER A 171 1.84 -7.54 6.01
N VAL A 172 1.20 -8.64 5.59
CA VAL A 172 0.19 -9.34 6.39
C VAL A 172 0.78 -9.79 7.72
N LEU A 173 2.00 -10.32 7.72
CA LEU A 173 2.72 -10.70 8.94
C LEU A 173 2.92 -9.51 9.90
N GLY A 174 3.33 -8.35 9.39
CA GLY A 174 3.54 -7.15 10.20
C GLY A 174 2.26 -6.61 10.82
N VAL A 175 1.16 -6.58 10.05
CA VAL A 175 -0.16 -6.22 10.58
C VAL A 175 -0.63 -7.27 11.60
N ALA A 176 -0.42 -8.56 11.34
CA ALA A 176 -0.78 -9.62 12.27
C ALA A 176 -0.04 -9.51 13.62
N ARG A 177 1.24 -9.14 13.62
CA ARG A 177 2.00 -8.84 14.85
C ARG A 177 1.33 -7.72 15.67
N GLU A 178 0.90 -6.65 15.02
CA GLU A 178 0.18 -5.56 15.67
C GLU A 178 -1.17 -6.00 16.23
N VAL A 179 -1.93 -6.81 15.48
CA VAL A 179 -3.15 -7.42 15.99
C VAL A 179 -2.87 -8.26 17.24
N CYS A 180 -1.83 -9.10 17.22
CA CYS A 180 -1.44 -9.91 18.37
C CYS A 180 -1.07 -9.07 19.60
N ALA A 181 -0.31 -7.98 19.43
CA ALA A 181 0.08 -7.09 20.53
C ALA A 181 -1.12 -6.33 21.15
N ASN A 182 -2.10 -5.95 20.33
CA ASN A 182 -3.31 -5.26 20.78
C ASN A 182 -4.30 -6.21 21.50
N TYR A 183 -4.44 -7.44 21.01
CA TYR A 183 -5.42 -8.42 21.52
C TYR A 183 -4.82 -9.49 22.43
N ASN A 184 -3.53 -9.40 22.77
CA ASN A 184 -2.79 -10.39 23.57
C ASN A 184 -2.91 -11.81 23.00
N LEU A 185 -2.70 -11.95 21.69
CA LEU A 185 -2.67 -13.22 21.00
C LEU A 185 -1.22 -13.69 20.79
N SER A 186 -1.02 -15.00 20.69
CA SER A 186 0.25 -15.58 20.26
C SER A 186 0.32 -15.63 18.73
N LEU A 187 1.45 -15.23 18.17
CA LEU A 187 1.73 -15.41 16.74
C LEU A 187 2.68 -16.59 16.55
N GLU A 188 2.26 -17.61 15.81
CA GLU A 188 3.12 -18.74 15.45
C GLU A 188 3.61 -18.57 14.00
N MET A 189 4.93 -18.47 13.81
CA MET A 189 5.52 -18.34 12.48
C MET A 189 5.62 -19.73 11.81
N PRO A 190 5.00 -19.96 10.63
CA PRO A 190 5.09 -21.24 9.94
C PRO A 190 6.53 -21.53 9.48
N THR A 191 7.02 -22.76 9.66
CA THR A 191 8.35 -23.13 9.16
C THR A 191 8.32 -23.41 7.65
N PHE A 192 9.16 -22.72 6.89
CA PHE A 192 9.36 -22.96 5.46
C PHE A 192 10.78 -23.50 5.26
N GLU A 193 10.91 -24.80 4.97
CA GLU A 193 12.21 -25.43 4.72
C GLU A 193 12.12 -26.26 3.44
N VAL A 194 12.98 -25.92 2.47
CA VAL A 194 13.09 -26.64 1.20
C VAL A 194 14.51 -27.17 1.07
N ALA A 195 14.65 -28.50 1.05
CA ALA A 195 15.93 -29.15 0.82
C ALA A 195 16.44 -28.91 -0.60
N SER A 196 17.76 -28.78 -0.76
CA SER A 196 18.39 -28.78 -2.07
C SER A 196 18.32 -30.18 -2.70
N SER A 197 18.09 -30.19 -4.00
CA SER A 197 17.96 -31.41 -4.81
C SER A 197 18.91 -31.46 -6.01
N ILE A 198 19.54 -30.31 -6.31
CA ILE A 198 20.57 -30.16 -7.34
C ILE A 198 21.79 -29.43 -6.75
N ASN A 199 22.98 -29.72 -7.29
CA ASN A 199 24.24 -29.09 -6.88
C ASN A 199 24.62 -27.96 -7.85
N GLU A 200 23.74 -26.98 -8.01
CA GLU A 200 23.98 -25.82 -8.86
C GLU A 200 23.68 -24.54 -8.11
N THR A 201 24.62 -23.60 -8.19
CA THR A 201 24.57 -22.31 -7.51
C THR A 201 25.12 -21.23 -8.43
N ILE A 202 24.61 -20.02 -8.28
CA ILE A 202 25.18 -18.79 -8.86
C ILE A 202 25.58 -17.93 -7.67
N ASN A 203 26.85 -17.51 -7.62
CA ASN A 203 27.32 -16.73 -6.48
C ASN A 203 26.94 -15.26 -6.67
N ALA A 204 26.89 -14.55 -5.55
CA ALA A 204 26.74 -13.10 -5.53
C ALA A 204 28.01 -12.47 -4.96
N ASN A 205 28.57 -11.51 -5.69
CA ASN A 205 29.67 -10.65 -5.25
C ASN A 205 29.12 -9.26 -4.97
N VAL A 206 29.12 -8.85 -3.71
CA VAL A 206 28.65 -7.50 -3.33
C VAL A 206 29.85 -6.58 -3.17
N SER A 207 29.99 -5.61 -4.09
CA SER A 207 31.08 -4.62 -4.04
C SER A 207 30.79 -3.47 -3.06
N ASN A 208 29.51 -3.14 -2.85
CA ASN A 208 29.09 -2.10 -1.91
C ASN A 208 28.23 -2.70 -0.79
N THR A 209 28.91 -3.31 0.19
CA THR A 209 28.25 -3.97 1.32
C THR A 209 27.52 -3.00 2.24
N GLN A 210 27.90 -1.72 2.27
CA GLN A 210 27.16 -0.69 3.02
C GLN A 210 25.73 -0.49 2.47
N ALA A 211 25.57 -0.50 1.14
CA ALA A 211 24.27 -0.35 0.50
C ALA A 211 23.48 -1.66 0.42
N CYS A 212 24.18 -2.81 0.40
CA CYS A 212 23.58 -4.15 0.36
C CYS A 212 24.33 -5.11 1.31
N PRO A 213 24.10 -5.06 2.62
CA PRO A 213 24.83 -5.91 3.57
C PRO A 213 24.58 -7.41 3.41
N LYS A 214 23.44 -7.79 2.81
CA LYS A 214 23.00 -9.18 2.71
C LYS A 214 22.27 -9.42 1.39
N TYR A 215 22.76 -10.38 0.61
CA TYR A 215 22.21 -10.73 -0.69
C TYR A 215 22.20 -12.25 -0.85
N LEU A 216 21.02 -12.83 -1.10
CA LEU A 216 20.83 -14.26 -1.26
C LEU A 216 20.35 -14.56 -2.67
N THR A 217 20.89 -15.63 -3.26
CA THR A 217 20.42 -16.19 -4.52
C THR A 217 20.06 -17.66 -4.37
N ARG A 218 19.11 -18.13 -5.20
CA ARG A 218 18.83 -19.56 -5.30
C ARG A 218 18.43 -19.95 -6.70
N VAL A 219 19.08 -20.98 -7.24
CA VAL A 219 18.74 -21.58 -8.53
C VAL A 219 17.55 -22.52 -8.37
N VAL A 220 16.55 -22.42 -9.25
CA VAL A 220 15.47 -23.40 -9.39
C VAL A 220 15.35 -23.79 -10.86
N LYS A 221 15.48 -25.08 -11.16
CA LYS A 221 15.50 -25.61 -12.53
C LYS A 221 14.30 -26.46 -12.89
N GLY A 222 13.96 -26.45 -14.18
CA GLY A 222 12.90 -27.28 -14.74
C GLY A 222 11.50 -26.90 -14.23
N ILE A 223 11.25 -25.62 -14.00
CA ILE A 223 9.92 -25.09 -13.70
C ILE A 223 9.05 -25.07 -14.97
N ASP A 224 7.74 -25.20 -14.78
CA ASP A 224 6.73 -24.88 -15.78
C ASP A 224 6.13 -23.51 -15.47
N ASN A 225 6.62 -22.46 -16.16
CA ASN A 225 6.12 -21.09 -16.00
C ASN A 225 4.83 -20.81 -16.82
N THR A 226 4.18 -21.85 -17.37
CA THR A 226 2.92 -21.73 -18.12
C THR A 226 1.69 -22.18 -17.33
N VAL A 227 1.90 -22.77 -16.15
CA VAL A 227 0.80 -23.15 -15.24
C VAL A 227 -0.02 -21.92 -14.84
N ALA A 228 -1.28 -22.13 -14.46
CA ALA A 228 -2.08 -21.05 -13.91
C ALA A 228 -1.72 -20.83 -12.43
N THR A 229 -1.61 -19.57 -12.01
CA THR A 229 -1.52 -19.22 -10.58
C THR A 229 -2.73 -19.78 -9.84
N PRO A 230 -2.55 -20.55 -8.74
CA PRO A 230 -3.66 -21.16 -8.03
C PRO A 230 -4.68 -20.11 -7.55
N GLN A 231 -5.97 -20.46 -7.62
CA GLN A 231 -7.06 -19.51 -7.34
C GLN A 231 -6.95 -18.85 -5.96
N TRP A 232 -6.49 -19.57 -4.93
CA TRP A 232 -6.33 -19.02 -3.58
C TRP A 232 -5.28 -17.90 -3.53
N MET A 233 -4.17 -18.02 -4.26
CA MET A 233 -3.12 -17.01 -4.35
C MET A 233 -3.56 -15.86 -5.24
N ALA A 234 -4.17 -16.19 -6.38
CA ALA A 234 -4.70 -15.21 -7.32
C ALA A 234 -5.71 -14.27 -6.66
N LYS A 235 -6.64 -14.79 -5.86
CA LYS A 235 -7.61 -14.01 -5.08
C LYS A 235 -6.93 -13.09 -4.08
N LYS A 236 -5.95 -13.60 -3.31
CA LYS A 236 -5.20 -12.79 -2.33
C LYS A 236 -4.45 -11.63 -3.00
N LEU A 237 -3.75 -11.89 -4.10
CA LEU A 237 -3.03 -10.86 -4.86
C LEU A 237 -3.97 -9.78 -5.42
N THR A 238 -4.98 -10.20 -6.17
CA THR A 238 -5.91 -9.28 -6.85
C THR A 238 -6.72 -8.43 -5.88
N ARG A 239 -7.22 -9.02 -4.79
CA ARG A 239 -7.97 -8.30 -3.74
C ARG A 239 -7.06 -7.41 -2.87
N SER A 240 -5.75 -7.66 -2.86
CA SER A 240 -4.73 -6.75 -2.29
C SER A 240 -4.19 -5.72 -3.30
N GLY A 241 -4.82 -5.58 -4.47
CA GLY A 241 -4.47 -4.56 -5.48
C GLY A 241 -3.30 -4.92 -6.39
N GLN A 242 -2.85 -6.18 -6.41
CA GLN A 242 -1.80 -6.67 -7.31
C GLN A 242 -2.39 -7.34 -8.54
N ALA A 243 -1.90 -6.96 -9.72
CA ALA A 243 -2.23 -7.65 -10.96
C ALA A 243 -1.52 -9.01 -11.03
N LEU A 244 -2.15 -9.97 -11.71
CA LEU A 244 -1.52 -11.25 -12.02
C LEU A 244 -0.67 -11.14 -13.29
N HIS A 245 0.44 -11.85 -13.31
CA HIS A 245 1.40 -11.84 -14.39
C HIS A 245 1.76 -13.27 -14.82
N SER A 246 2.80 -13.83 -14.22
CA SER A 246 3.21 -15.23 -14.40
C SER A 246 3.32 -15.87 -13.02
N PRO A 247 3.19 -17.20 -12.91
CA PRO A 247 3.23 -17.89 -11.62
C PRO A 247 4.44 -17.51 -10.77
N VAL A 248 5.63 -17.40 -11.36
CA VAL A 248 6.85 -17.01 -10.64
C VAL A 248 6.76 -15.58 -10.12
N VAL A 249 6.29 -14.63 -10.93
CA VAL A 249 6.13 -13.22 -10.52
C VAL A 249 5.05 -13.10 -9.44
N ASP A 250 3.94 -13.80 -9.62
CA ASP A 250 2.82 -13.84 -8.67
C ASP A 250 3.27 -14.40 -7.31
N ILE A 251 4.11 -15.43 -7.30
CA ILE A 251 4.71 -15.97 -6.06
C ILE A 251 5.60 -14.92 -5.38
N THR A 252 6.45 -14.20 -6.13
CA THR A 252 7.29 -13.15 -5.52
C THR A 252 6.45 -11.99 -4.97
N ASN A 253 5.37 -11.61 -5.64
CA ASN A 253 4.42 -10.60 -5.15
C ASN A 253 3.62 -11.11 -3.95
N PHE A 254 3.32 -12.41 -3.91
CA PHE A 254 2.62 -13.02 -2.78
C PHE A 254 3.51 -12.99 -1.53
N VAL A 255 4.77 -13.39 -1.65
CA VAL A 255 5.75 -13.35 -0.54
C VAL A 255 6.02 -11.92 -0.07
N LEU A 256 6.08 -10.96 -1.00
CA LEU A 256 6.16 -9.54 -0.72
C LEU A 256 5.00 -9.07 0.17
N LEU A 257 3.76 -9.47 -0.13
CA LEU A 257 2.59 -9.10 0.67
C LEU A 257 2.49 -9.90 1.97
N GLU A 258 2.81 -11.20 1.95
CA GLU A 258 2.72 -12.10 3.09
C GLU A 258 3.74 -11.72 4.18
N LEU A 259 5.02 -11.59 3.78
CA LEU A 259 6.16 -11.45 4.69
C LEU A 259 6.84 -10.07 4.63
N GLY A 260 6.49 -9.22 3.68
CA GLY A 260 7.06 -7.87 3.55
C GLY A 260 8.41 -7.81 2.84
N GLN A 261 8.93 -8.96 2.37
CA GLN A 261 10.22 -9.04 1.69
C GLN A 261 10.03 -8.92 0.17
N PRO A 262 10.49 -7.83 -0.47
CA PRO A 262 10.55 -7.80 -1.91
C PRO A 262 11.59 -8.81 -2.42
N MET A 263 11.20 -9.55 -3.45
CA MET A 263 12.03 -10.54 -4.12
C MET A 263 12.01 -10.29 -5.62
N HIS A 264 12.98 -10.89 -6.31
CA HIS A 264 12.99 -10.91 -7.77
C HIS A 264 13.32 -12.30 -8.29
N ALA A 265 12.92 -12.58 -9.53
CA ALA A 265 13.27 -13.79 -10.23
C ALA A 265 13.84 -13.41 -11.60
N PHE A 266 15.08 -13.80 -11.84
CA PHE A 266 15.74 -13.65 -13.14
C PHE A 266 15.58 -14.93 -13.97
N ASP A 267 15.52 -14.80 -15.28
CA ASP A 267 15.69 -15.92 -16.19
C ASP A 267 17.16 -16.37 -16.17
N LEU A 268 17.42 -17.59 -15.67
CA LEU A 268 18.78 -18.09 -15.50
C LEU A 268 19.53 -18.18 -16.83
N SER A 269 18.82 -18.41 -17.93
CA SER A 269 19.44 -18.51 -19.27
C SER A 269 19.96 -17.17 -19.81
N LYS A 270 19.55 -16.06 -19.18
CA LYS A 270 19.92 -14.69 -19.58
C LYS A 270 20.98 -14.07 -18.68
N ILE A 271 21.48 -14.81 -17.69
CA ILE A 271 22.55 -14.36 -16.79
C ILE A 271 23.90 -14.87 -17.31
N SER A 272 24.85 -13.96 -17.48
CA SER A 272 26.24 -14.27 -17.79
C SER A 272 27.10 -14.32 -16.52
N GLY A 273 27.50 -15.52 -16.08
CA GLY A 273 28.43 -15.69 -14.96
C GLY A 273 27.77 -15.55 -13.58
N ASP A 274 28.43 -14.85 -12.67
CA ASP A 274 27.95 -14.60 -11.30
C ASP A 274 27.17 -13.27 -11.19
N ILE A 275 26.42 -13.11 -10.11
CA ILE A 275 25.76 -11.83 -9.80
C ILE A 275 26.77 -10.87 -9.17
N ASN A 276 26.77 -9.63 -9.65
CA ASN A 276 27.60 -8.54 -9.18
C ASN A 276 26.71 -7.38 -8.68
N VAL A 277 26.62 -7.21 -7.36
CA VAL A 277 25.89 -6.08 -6.75
C VAL A 277 26.84 -4.90 -6.58
N ARG A 278 26.64 -3.85 -7.38
CA ARG A 278 27.57 -2.72 -7.49
C ARG A 278 26.85 -1.40 -7.74
N MET A 279 27.59 -0.30 -7.64
CA MET A 279 27.09 0.99 -8.14
C MET A 279 27.11 1.01 -9.68
N ALA A 280 26.17 1.73 -10.26
CA ALA A 280 26.07 1.92 -11.70
C ALA A 280 27.28 2.70 -12.24
N ASN A 281 27.65 2.42 -13.48
CA ASN A 281 28.57 3.28 -14.22
C ASN A 281 27.85 4.57 -14.67
N ASP A 282 28.61 5.64 -14.89
CA ASP A 282 28.02 6.92 -15.32
C ASP A 282 27.33 6.79 -16.67
N GLY A 283 26.02 7.05 -16.71
CA GLY A 283 25.21 6.92 -17.91
C GLY A 283 24.96 5.48 -18.36
N GLU A 284 25.21 4.49 -17.49
CA GLU A 284 24.88 3.08 -17.76
C GLU A 284 23.40 2.95 -18.14
N LYS A 285 23.12 2.31 -19.27
CA LYS A 285 21.74 2.21 -19.78
C LYS A 285 21.10 0.91 -19.33
N ILE A 286 19.83 0.98 -18.94
CA ILE A 286 19.01 -0.19 -18.67
C ILE A 286 17.60 0.03 -19.24
N GLU A 287 17.06 -1.00 -19.88
CA GLU A 287 15.66 -1.09 -20.26
C GLU A 287 14.91 -1.83 -19.15
N LEU A 288 13.90 -1.20 -18.58
CA LEU A 288 13.13 -1.73 -17.46
C LEU A 288 11.88 -2.49 -17.91
N LEU A 289 11.28 -3.24 -16.98
CA LEU A 289 10.04 -3.99 -17.21
C LEU A 289 8.84 -3.14 -17.65
N ASN A 290 8.85 -1.83 -17.36
CA ASN A 290 7.83 -0.88 -17.82
C ASN A 290 8.14 -0.27 -19.20
N GLU A 291 9.06 -0.87 -19.96
CA GLU A 291 9.52 -0.45 -21.29
C GLU A 291 10.25 0.91 -21.32
N GLN A 292 10.55 1.48 -20.15
CA GLN A 292 11.36 2.70 -20.06
C GLN A 292 12.85 2.35 -20.15
N THR A 293 13.57 3.06 -21.02
CA THR A 293 15.03 3.04 -21.04
C THR A 293 15.57 4.22 -20.23
N LEU A 294 16.36 3.94 -19.20
CA LEU A 294 16.96 4.93 -18.32
C LEU A 294 18.48 5.00 -18.50
N ALA A 295 19.05 6.17 -18.23
CA ALA A 295 20.48 6.36 -18.05
C ALA A 295 20.75 6.54 -16.55
N LEU A 296 21.48 5.59 -15.98
CA LEU A 296 21.71 5.50 -14.54
C LEU A 296 22.84 6.44 -14.10
N LYS A 297 22.70 6.94 -12.88
CA LYS A 297 23.71 7.76 -12.18
C LYS A 297 24.61 6.86 -11.34
N THR A 298 25.84 7.32 -11.11
CA THR A 298 26.87 6.57 -10.35
C THR A 298 26.54 6.31 -8.89
N ASP A 299 25.53 6.99 -8.33
CA ASP A 299 25.04 6.78 -6.98
C ASP A 299 23.86 5.78 -6.92
N THR A 300 23.54 5.11 -8.02
CA THR A 300 22.45 4.11 -8.10
C THR A 300 23.02 2.71 -7.95
N LEU A 301 22.51 1.96 -6.97
CA LEU A 301 22.85 0.55 -6.82
C LEU A 301 22.14 -0.29 -7.88
N VAL A 302 22.88 -1.19 -8.52
CA VAL A 302 22.38 -2.09 -9.57
C VAL A 302 22.72 -3.54 -9.22
N ILE A 303 21.84 -4.42 -9.68
CA ILE A 303 22.14 -5.85 -9.79
C ILE A 303 22.65 -6.06 -11.22
N ALA A 304 23.86 -6.57 -11.37
CA ALA A 304 24.48 -6.84 -12.66
C ALA A 304 24.95 -8.28 -12.74
N ASP A 305 25.22 -8.77 -13.93
CA ASP A 305 26.04 -9.96 -14.15
C ASP A 305 27.45 -9.54 -14.59
N ASP A 306 28.21 -10.42 -15.23
CA ASP A 306 29.56 -10.10 -15.72
C ASP A 306 29.54 -9.12 -16.92
N ASP A 307 28.43 -9.03 -17.65
CA ASP A 307 28.34 -8.30 -18.91
C ASP A 307 27.49 -7.01 -18.80
N ASN A 308 26.36 -7.04 -18.09
CA ASN A 308 25.31 -6.02 -18.13
C ASN A 308 24.63 -5.77 -16.76
N ALA A 309 24.06 -4.57 -16.60
CA ALA A 309 23.10 -4.31 -15.53
C ALA A 309 21.77 -5.05 -15.81
N LEU A 310 21.32 -5.82 -14.83
CA LEU A 310 20.10 -6.65 -14.89
C LEU A 310 18.91 -5.97 -14.23
N ALA A 311 19.11 -5.14 -13.20
CA ALA A 311 18.04 -4.45 -12.48
C ALA A 311 18.56 -3.22 -11.73
N ILE A 312 17.65 -2.29 -11.41
CA ILE A 312 17.90 -1.27 -10.38
C ILE A 312 17.57 -1.91 -9.03
N ALA A 313 18.58 -2.04 -8.18
CA ALA A 313 18.48 -2.78 -6.91
C ALA A 313 17.35 -2.21 -6.04
N GLY A 314 16.47 -3.09 -5.56
CA GLY A 314 15.35 -2.71 -4.69
C GLY A 314 14.29 -1.80 -5.35
N VAL A 315 14.31 -1.60 -6.66
CA VAL A 315 13.36 -0.72 -7.36
C VAL A 315 12.62 -1.45 -8.47
N MET A 316 13.32 -1.87 -9.54
CA MET A 316 12.67 -2.48 -10.71
C MET A 316 13.64 -3.36 -11.48
N GLY A 317 13.15 -4.52 -11.93
CA GLY A 317 13.86 -5.43 -12.81
C GLY A 317 14.05 -4.88 -14.22
N GLY A 318 15.11 -5.33 -14.90
CA GLY A 318 15.37 -5.06 -16.30
C GLY A 318 14.60 -6.00 -17.22
N MET A 319 14.26 -5.52 -18.41
CA MET A 319 13.60 -6.33 -19.44
C MET A 319 14.50 -7.47 -19.92
N GLY A 320 15.81 -7.19 -20.06
CA GLY A 320 16.80 -8.13 -20.59
C GLY A 320 17.02 -9.38 -19.74
N SER A 321 16.69 -9.36 -18.46
CA SER A 321 16.89 -10.45 -17.50
C SER A 321 15.58 -11.06 -16.98
N SER A 322 14.44 -10.50 -17.42
CA SER A 322 13.11 -10.89 -16.98
C SER A 322 12.74 -12.33 -17.35
N THR A 323 11.96 -12.98 -16.49
CA THR A 323 11.30 -14.25 -16.80
C THR A 323 10.25 -14.07 -17.89
N GLN A 324 10.12 -15.10 -18.72
CA GLN A 324 9.21 -15.17 -19.86
C GLN A 324 8.36 -16.43 -19.74
N THR A 325 7.31 -16.55 -20.55
CA THR A 325 6.42 -17.72 -20.55
C THR A 325 7.17 -19.03 -20.83
N ASN A 326 8.27 -18.98 -21.59
CA ASN A 326 9.10 -20.14 -21.92
C ASN A 326 10.30 -20.34 -20.98
N THR A 327 10.45 -19.54 -19.92
CA THR A 327 11.53 -19.70 -18.94
C THR A 327 11.33 -21.00 -18.15
N THR A 328 12.35 -21.84 -18.14
CA THR A 328 12.35 -23.12 -17.40
C THR A 328 13.26 -23.12 -16.19
N ASP A 329 14.26 -22.24 -16.16
CA ASP A 329 15.25 -22.16 -15.10
C ASP A 329 15.31 -20.70 -14.61
N ILE A 330 15.22 -20.51 -13.29
CA ILE A 330 15.21 -19.18 -12.68
C ILE A 330 16.28 -19.05 -11.60
N LEU A 331 16.68 -17.80 -11.37
CA LEU A 331 17.47 -17.40 -10.21
C LEU A 331 16.59 -16.49 -9.33
N LEU A 332 16.23 -16.98 -8.15
CA LEU A 332 15.55 -16.17 -7.14
C LEU A 332 16.56 -15.26 -6.43
N GLU A 333 16.15 -14.02 -6.17
CA GLU A 333 16.85 -13.01 -5.40
C GLU A 333 16.06 -12.66 -4.14
N SER A 334 16.75 -12.61 -2.99
CA SER A 334 16.24 -12.03 -1.74
C SER A 334 17.37 -11.25 -1.07
N ALA A 335 17.15 -9.96 -0.83
CA ALA A 335 18.21 -9.07 -0.37
C ALA A 335 17.73 -8.11 0.71
N PHE A 336 18.67 -7.62 1.50
CA PHE A 336 18.49 -6.45 2.35
C PHE A 336 19.30 -5.30 1.76
N PHE A 337 18.58 -4.28 1.29
CA PHE A 337 19.17 -3.00 0.90
C PHE A 337 19.02 -1.99 2.03
N GLU A 338 20.08 -1.24 2.31
CA GLU A 338 20.06 -0.23 3.35
C GLU A 338 19.08 0.90 2.96
N PRO A 339 18.13 1.29 3.83
CA PRO A 339 17.03 2.19 3.45
C PRO A 339 17.48 3.55 2.91
N VAL A 340 18.51 4.17 3.49
CA VAL A 340 19.04 5.47 3.04
C VAL A 340 19.64 5.37 1.64
N SER A 341 20.22 4.22 1.29
CA SER A 341 20.81 3.95 -0.01
C SER A 341 19.75 3.83 -1.12
N ILE A 342 18.53 3.40 -0.77
CA ILE A 342 17.38 3.30 -1.70
C ILE A 342 16.52 4.57 -1.72
N ALA A 343 16.46 5.30 -0.60
CA ALA A 343 15.60 6.46 -0.42
C ALA A 343 15.73 7.48 -1.57
N GLY A 344 14.60 7.79 -2.20
CA GLY A 344 14.52 8.77 -3.29
C GLY A 344 15.10 8.31 -4.64
N LYS A 345 15.74 7.13 -4.74
CA LYS A 345 16.31 6.62 -6.01
C LYS A 345 15.23 6.37 -7.05
N ALA A 346 14.13 5.69 -6.69
CA ALA A 346 13.01 5.47 -7.59
C ALA A 346 12.41 6.79 -8.10
N ARG A 347 12.17 7.75 -7.19
CA ARG A 347 11.61 9.07 -7.52
C ARG A 347 12.51 9.88 -8.46
N ASN A 348 13.83 9.78 -8.32
CA ASN A 348 14.79 10.43 -9.23
C ASN A 348 14.66 9.97 -10.69
N TYR A 349 14.11 8.77 -10.91
CA TYR A 349 13.83 8.19 -12.21
C TYR A 349 12.34 8.25 -12.60
N GLY A 350 11.49 8.90 -11.80
CA GLY A 350 10.04 8.95 -12.03
C GLY A 350 9.33 7.62 -11.79
N LEU A 351 9.93 6.74 -10.98
CA LEU A 351 9.40 5.42 -10.64
C LEU A 351 8.80 5.43 -9.22
N HIS A 352 7.80 4.57 -9.03
CA HIS A 352 7.26 4.23 -7.73
C HIS A 352 6.79 2.76 -7.78
N THR A 353 7.47 1.89 -7.04
CA THR A 353 7.19 0.44 -7.02
C THR A 353 6.97 -0.05 -5.59
N GLU A 354 6.22 -1.14 -5.44
CA GLU A 354 6.01 -1.81 -4.15
C GLU A 354 7.33 -2.21 -3.46
N SER A 355 8.34 -2.55 -4.25
CA SER A 355 9.70 -2.87 -3.77
C SER A 355 10.39 -1.63 -3.21
N SER A 356 10.43 -0.54 -4.01
CA SER A 356 11.10 0.71 -3.60
C SER A 356 10.46 1.33 -2.35
N LEU A 357 9.13 1.29 -2.25
CA LEU A 357 8.35 1.79 -1.13
C LEU A 357 8.71 1.09 0.18
N ARG A 358 8.92 -0.22 0.14
CA ARG A 358 9.28 -1.03 1.32
C ARG A 358 10.74 -0.87 1.68
N PHE A 359 11.66 -1.01 0.72
CA PHE A 359 13.08 -0.88 1.00
C PHE A 359 13.46 0.52 1.51
N GLU A 360 12.85 1.60 1.00
CA GLU A 360 13.13 2.95 1.51
C GLU A 360 12.63 3.20 2.95
N ARG A 361 11.66 2.41 3.41
CA ARG A 361 11.09 2.48 4.76
C ARG A 361 11.68 1.45 5.74
N GLY A 362 12.41 0.47 5.23
CA GLY A 362 13.02 -0.61 6.00
C GLY A 362 12.29 -1.93 5.83
N VAL A 363 13.03 -2.95 5.38
CA VAL A 363 12.59 -4.36 5.32
C VAL A 363 13.42 -5.13 6.34
N ASP A 364 12.80 -6.08 7.03
CA ASP A 364 13.46 -6.90 8.04
C ASP A 364 14.68 -7.66 7.46
N PHE A 365 15.88 -7.29 7.90
CA PHE A 365 17.12 -7.89 7.42
C PHE A 365 17.31 -9.36 7.82
N ASN A 366 16.52 -9.88 8.76
CA ASN A 366 16.48 -11.30 9.09
C ASN A 366 15.47 -12.09 8.25
N MET A 367 14.53 -11.43 7.58
CA MET A 367 13.46 -12.08 6.80
C MET A 367 13.94 -12.68 5.48
N THR A 368 15.08 -12.23 4.95
CA THR A 368 15.55 -12.59 3.60
C THR A 368 15.62 -14.11 3.36
N HIS A 369 16.10 -14.88 4.34
CA HIS A 369 16.22 -16.35 4.22
C HIS A 369 14.86 -17.05 4.31
N THR A 370 14.01 -16.65 5.27
CA THR A 370 12.64 -17.18 5.41
C THR A 370 11.81 -16.93 4.15
N ALA A 371 11.90 -15.72 3.59
CA ALA A 371 11.26 -15.37 2.34
C ALA A 371 11.79 -16.18 1.15
N MET A 372 13.12 -16.40 1.07
CA MET A 372 13.72 -17.26 0.04
C MET A 372 13.18 -18.69 0.12
N GLN A 373 13.09 -19.27 1.33
CA GLN A 373 12.52 -20.59 1.53
C GLN A 373 11.03 -20.62 1.15
N ARG A 374 10.24 -19.63 1.59
CA ARG A 374 8.81 -19.52 1.28
C ARG A 374 8.55 -19.42 -0.22
N ALA A 375 9.28 -18.55 -0.93
CA ALA A 375 9.18 -18.42 -2.38
C ALA A 375 9.58 -19.73 -3.08
N THR A 376 10.68 -20.36 -2.66
CA THR A 376 11.13 -21.63 -3.24
C THR A 376 10.07 -22.72 -3.06
N GLN A 377 9.47 -22.82 -1.87
CA GLN A 377 8.41 -23.78 -1.57
C GLN A 377 7.25 -23.61 -2.55
N LEU A 378 6.74 -22.37 -2.67
CA LEU A 378 5.61 -22.06 -3.54
C LEU A 378 5.94 -22.31 -5.02
N VAL A 379 7.16 -21.98 -5.47
CA VAL A 379 7.59 -22.28 -6.85
C VAL A 379 7.55 -23.78 -7.11
N ILE A 380 8.08 -24.60 -6.21
CA ILE A 380 8.07 -26.07 -6.39
C ILE A 380 6.64 -26.63 -6.34
N GLU A 381 5.82 -26.16 -5.42
CA GLU A 381 4.44 -26.64 -5.27
C GLU A 381 3.56 -26.29 -6.48
N ILE A 382 3.79 -25.14 -7.11
CA ILE A 382 2.93 -24.59 -8.18
C ILE A 382 3.51 -24.90 -9.57
N CYS A 383 4.79 -24.57 -9.78
CA CYS A 383 5.47 -24.66 -11.07
C CYS A 383 6.29 -25.95 -11.22
N GLY A 384 6.49 -26.70 -10.14
CA GLY A 384 7.39 -27.86 -10.11
C GLY A 384 8.87 -27.45 -10.09
N GLY A 385 9.73 -28.33 -10.61
CA GLY A 385 11.17 -28.10 -10.68
C GLY A 385 11.95 -28.57 -9.44
N GLN A 386 13.24 -28.22 -9.42
CA GLN A 386 14.22 -28.65 -8.42
C GLN A 386 15.08 -27.47 -7.99
N ALA A 387 15.19 -27.25 -6.68
CA ALA A 387 15.96 -26.15 -6.12
C ALA A 387 17.39 -26.57 -5.75
N GLY A 388 18.34 -25.68 -5.99
CA GLY A 388 19.72 -25.78 -5.53
C GLY A 388 19.89 -25.28 -4.09
N ASP A 389 21.15 -25.18 -3.67
CA ASP A 389 21.53 -24.54 -2.41
C ASP A 389 21.32 -23.02 -2.50
N ILE A 390 21.05 -22.40 -1.35
CA ILE A 390 21.02 -20.94 -1.23
C ILE A 390 22.48 -20.47 -1.19
N SER A 391 22.85 -19.56 -2.09
CA SER A 391 24.13 -18.84 -2.03
C SER A 391 23.93 -17.54 -1.29
N GLU A 392 24.77 -17.27 -0.29
CA GLU A 392 24.65 -16.10 0.58
C GLU A 392 25.93 -15.25 0.53
N CYS A 393 25.76 -13.96 0.25
CA CYS A 393 26.80 -12.96 0.45
C CYS A 393 26.36 -12.06 1.61
N ILE A 394 27.04 -12.17 2.76
CA ILE A 394 26.69 -11.44 3.99
C ILE A 394 27.92 -10.75 4.54
N ASP A 395 27.81 -9.44 4.77
CA ASP A 395 28.79 -8.65 5.52
C ASP A 395 28.17 -8.22 6.85
N GLU A 396 28.38 -9.06 7.87
CA GLU A 396 27.89 -8.84 9.24
C GLU A 396 28.35 -7.49 9.83
N SER A 397 29.47 -6.93 9.37
CA SER A 397 29.98 -5.66 9.88
C SER A 397 29.18 -4.45 9.40
N THR A 398 28.38 -4.62 8.36
CA THR A 398 27.58 -3.56 7.72
C THR A 398 26.08 -3.75 7.89
N LEU A 399 25.64 -4.89 8.42
CA LEU A 399 24.26 -5.10 8.81
C LEU A 399 23.84 -4.13 9.92
N PRO A 400 22.56 -3.72 9.97
CA PRO A 400 22.05 -2.86 11.04
C PRO A 400 22.24 -3.50 12.42
N ALA A 401 22.78 -2.74 13.37
CA ALA A 401 22.95 -3.19 14.74
C ALA A 401 21.67 -3.01 15.56
N LEU A 402 21.24 -4.07 16.26
CA LEU A 402 20.16 -4.03 17.25
C LEU A 402 20.66 -3.49 18.59
N ASN A 403 20.82 -2.17 18.67
CA ASN A 403 21.36 -1.51 19.86
C ASN A 403 20.38 -1.60 21.04
N PRO A 404 20.81 -2.11 22.22
CA PRO A 404 19.97 -2.13 23.40
C PRO A 404 19.64 -0.72 23.92
N ILE A 405 18.39 -0.51 24.34
CA ILE A 405 17.86 0.75 24.85
C ILE A 405 17.45 0.57 26.30
N THR A 406 18.07 1.32 27.20
CA THR A 406 17.69 1.32 28.63
C THR A 406 16.59 2.35 28.90
N ILE A 407 15.52 1.92 29.55
CA ILE A 407 14.40 2.76 29.99
C ILE A 407 14.12 2.53 31.48
N THR A 408 13.79 3.59 32.20
CA THR A 408 13.47 3.54 33.64
C THR A 408 12.00 3.83 33.89
N LYS A 409 11.44 3.23 34.96
CA LYS A 409 10.07 3.48 35.42
C LYS A 409 9.79 4.97 35.65
N ALA A 410 10.74 5.67 36.28
CA ALA A 410 10.66 7.11 36.51
C ALA A 410 10.58 7.92 35.21
N LYS A 411 11.27 7.50 34.15
CA LYS A 411 11.22 8.17 32.85
C LYS A 411 9.88 7.95 32.14
N ILE A 412 9.35 6.72 32.19
CA ILE A 412 8.02 6.38 31.66
C ILE A 412 6.97 7.25 32.36
N GLN A 413 6.94 7.25 33.70
CA GLN A 413 5.99 8.02 34.49
C GLN A 413 6.09 9.53 34.23
N LYS A 414 7.31 10.06 34.10
CA LYS A 414 7.52 11.48 33.83
C LYS A 414 6.92 11.93 32.50
N ILE A 415 6.99 11.09 31.47
CA ILE A 415 6.49 11.43 30.13
C ILE A 415 4.98 11.16 30.02
N LEU A 416 4.51 10.00 30.51
CA LEU A 416 3.08 9.65 30.43
C LEU A 416 2.21 10.40 31.44
N GLY A 417 2.80 10.85 32.56
CA GLY A 417 2.08 11.57 33.62
C GLY A 417 1.33 10.66 34.61
N PHE A 418 1.49 9.33 34.51
CA PHE A 418 0.93 8.35 35.45
C PHE A 418 1.81 7.09 35.52
N GLU A 419 1.52 6.22 36.48
CA GLU A 419 2.27 4.99 36.72
C GLU A 419 1.64 3.80 35.97
N LEU A 420 2.49 2.98 35.35
CA LEU A 420 2.13 1.71 34.74
C LEU A 420 2.70 0.56 35.58
N GLU A 421 1.95 -0.54 35.64
CA GLU A 421 2.39 -1.77 36.32
C GLU A 421 3.57 -2.42 35.59
N ALA A 422 4.56 -2.89 36.35
CA ALA A 422 5.78 -3.49 35.79
C ALA A 422 5.47 -4.74 34.94
N ASP A 423 4.59 -5.62 35.44
CA ASP A 423 4.19 -6.84 34.73
C ASP A 423 3.52 -6.52 33.39
N TRP A 424 2.72 -5.44 33.33
CA TRP A 424 2.07 -5.01 32.10
C TRP A 424 3.09 -4.46 31.08
N ILE A 425 4.07 -3.68 31.53
CA ILE A 425 5.16 -3.18 30.68
C ILE A 425 5.92 -4.34 30.06
N GLU A 426 6.30 -5.33 30.88
CA GLU A 426 7.03 -6.51 30.41
C GLU A 426 6.20 -7.36 29.44
N GLU A 427 4.91 -7.55 29.72
CA GLU A 427 3.98 -8.24 28.82
C GLU A 427 3.92 -7.54 27.46
N LYS A 428 3.79 -6.20 27.43
CA LYS A 428 3.67 -5.45 26.19
C LYS A 428 4.95 -5.43 25.37
N PHE A 429 6.12 -5.25 26.00
CA PHE A 429 7.38 -5.40 25.27
C PHE A 429 7.52 -6.82 24.69
N THR A 430 7.21 -7.85 25.46
CA THR A 430 7.27 -9.23 24.96
C THR A 430 6.31 -9.46 23.79
N SER A 431 5.09 -8.91 23.85
CA SER A 431 4.08 -9.05 22.79
C SER A 431 4.47 -8.36 21.47
N LEU A 432 5.40 -7.41 21.52
CA LEU A 432 5.96 -6.70 20.37
C LEU A 432 7.23 -7.36 19.81
N ASP A 433 7.56 -8.57 20.27
CA ASP A 433 8.84 -9.26 20.03
C ASP A 433 10.07 -8.46 20.51
N PHE A 434 9.92 -7.61 21.52
CA PHE A 434 11.06 -6.91 22.10
C PHE A 434 11.74 -7.80 23.14
N GLU A 435 13.06 -8.00 23.01
CA GLU A 435 13.82 -8.79 23.96
C GLU A 435 14.20 -7.95 25.19
N ILE A 436 13.83 -8.42 26.38
CA ILE A 436 14.28 -7.84 27.65
C ILE A 436 15.62 -8.49 28.04
N SER A 437 16.71 -7.94 27.51
CA SER A 437 18.08 -8.46 27.73
C SER A 437 18.58 -8.30 29.17
N ALA A 438 18.11 -7.29 29.90
CA ALA A 438 18.38 -7.10 31.31
C ALA A 438 17.25 -6.34 31.99
N LYS A 439 17.02 -6.62 33.28
CA LYS A 439 16.08 -5.86 34.11
C LYS A 439 16.54 -5.79 35.57
N ASP A 440 16.16 -4.70 36.23
CA ASP A 440 16.21 -4.55 37.68
C ASP A 440 14.86 -4.04 38.21
N ASN A 441 14.79 -3.64 39.48
CA ASN A 441 13.52 -3.22 40.08
C ASN A 441 12.93 -1.93 39.48
N GLU A 442 13.72 -1.11 38.78
CA GLU A 442 13.33 0.23 38.33
C GLU A 442 13.60 0.48 36.84
N SER A 443 14.19 -0.48 36.12
CA SER A 443 14.63 -0.32 34.74
C SER A 443 14.65 -1.61 33.93
N TRP A 444 14.54 -1.43 32.62
CA TRP A 444 14.64 -2.48 31.60
C TRP A 444 15.62 -2.06 30.52
N THR A 445 16.37 -3.03 30.00
CA THR A 445 17.19 -2.88 28.79
C THR A 445 16.58 -3.73 27.68
N ILE A 446 16.04 -3.03 26.68
CA ILE A 446 15.23 -3.59 25.62
C ILE A 446 16.04 -3.65 24.33
N VAL A 447 16.03 -4.80 23.66
CA VAL A 447 16.59 -4.95 22.31
C VAL A 447 15.41 -5.06 21.34
N PRO A 448 15.24 -4.09 20.42
CA PRO A 448 14.15 -4.14 19.44
C PRO A 448 14.40 -5.25 18.40
N PRO A 449 13.35 -5.80 17.80
CA PRO A 449 13.47 -6.79 16.74
C PRO A 449 13.94 -6.15 15.43
N SER A 450 14.48 -6.97 14.52
CA SER A 450 15.09 -6.53 13.25
C SER A 450 14.14 -5.87 12.26
N PHE A 451 12.83 -6.06 12.42
CA PHE A 451 11.81 -5.40 11.59
C PHE A 451 11.45 -3.98 12.07
N ARG A 452 11.83 -3.56 13.28
CA ARG A 452 11.49 -2.24 13.84
C ARG A 452 12.62 -1.22 13.66
N PHE A 453 12.55 -0.46 12.56
CA PHE A 453 13.56 0.56 12.22
C PHE A 453 13.40 1.90 12.96
N ASP A 454 12.24 2.09 13.59
CA ASP A 454 11.81 3.29 14.31
C ASP A 454 12.16 3.29 15.80
N ILE A 455 12.49 2.13 16.39
CA ILE A 455 12.82 2.01 17.82
C ILE A 455 14.33 2.19 18.04
N ARG A 456 14.75 3.38 18.48
CA ARG A 456 16.17 3.74 18.64
C ARG A 456 16.49 4.46 19.94
N ILE A 457 15.49 5.09 20.58
CA ILE A 457 15.66 5.87 21.80
C ILE A 457 14.57 5.52 22.84
N PRO A 458 14.77 5.88 24.12
CA PRO A 458 13.80 5.58 25.16
C PRO A 458 12.42 6.21 24.95
N ALA A 459 12.32 7.27 24.14
CA ALA A 459 11.03 7.89 23.82
C ALA A 459 10.15 6.99 22.95
N ASP A 460 10.75 6.22 22.03
CA ASP A 460 10.04 5.32 21.13
C ASP A 460 9.42 4.16 21.94
N LEU A 461 10.15 3.63 22.93
CA LEU A 461 9.59 2.64 23.86
C LEU A 461 8.40 3.18 24.68
N ILE A 462 8.42 4.47 25.02
CA ILE A 462 7.31 5.10 25.75
C ILE A 462 6.10 5.27 24.82
N GLU A 463 6.33 5.60 23.54
CA GLU A 463 5.28 5.64 22.53
C GLU A 463 4.60 4.28 22.37
N GLU A 464 5.37 3.18 22.28
CA GLU A 464 4.84 1.82 22.21
C GLU A 464 3.91 1.47 23.39
N LEU A 465 4.31 1.86 24.60
CA LEU A 465 3.48 1.66 25.79
C LEU A 465 2.22 2.53 25.74
N ALA A 466 2.36 3.80 25.31
CA ALA A 466 1.25 4.73 25.26
C ALA A 466 0.17 4.31 24.25
N ARG A 467 0.58 3.87 23.05
CA ARG A 467 -0.35 3.44 21.99
C ARG A 467 -1.08 2.15 22.36
N LEU A 468 -0.38 1.17 22.96
CA LEU A 468 -0.99 -0.10 23.39
C LEU A 468 -1.86 0.06 24.64
N TYR A 469 -1.61 1.08 25.46
CA TYR A 469 -2.52 1.46 26.53
C TYR A 469 -3.83 2.05 25.96
N GLY A 470 -3.69 2.90 24.94
CA GLY A 470 -4.75 3.65 24.28
C GLY A 470 -4.69 5.12 24.67
N TYR A 471 -4.48 6.01 23.69
CA TYR A 471 -4.35 7.45 23.92
C TYR A 471 -5.60 8.07 24.54
N ASP A 472 -6.78 7.54 24.23
CA ASP A 472 -8.07 7.93 24.78
C ASP A 472 -8.21 7.66 26.28
N LYS A 473 -7.43 6.70 26.81
CA LYS A 473 -7.44 6.32 28.23
C LYS A 473 -6.42 7.10 29.06
N LEU A 474 -5.52 7.85 28.43
CA LEU A 474 -4.52 8.63 29.13
C LEU A 474 -5.18 9.73 30.00
N PRO A 475 -4.75 9.92 31.25
CA PRO A 475 -5.37 10.90 32.13
C PRO A 475 -5.07 12.33 31.67
N VAL A 476 -6.12 13.15 31.53
CA VAL A 476 -5.98 14.57 31.19
C VAL A 476 -5.58 15.37 32.42
N GLN A 477 -4.39 16.00 32.38
CA GLN A 477 -3.90 16.89 33.44
C GLN A 477 -3.73 18.33 32.92
N LYS A 478 -4.02 19.31 33.77
CA LYS A 478 -3.79 20.72 33.45
C LYS A 478 -2.34 21.09 33.74
N LEU A 479 -1.69 21.74 32.78
CA LEU A 479 -0.35 22.29 32.98
C LEU A 479 -0.40 23.40 34.04
N SER A 480 0.43 23.28 35.08
CA SER A 480 0.64 24.34 36.06
C SER A 480 1.78 25.22 35.60
N LEU A 481 1.49 26.50 35.33
CA LEU A 481 2.47 27.49 34.91
C LEU A 481 2.46 28.66 35.89
N ASP A 482 3.64 29.20 36.17
CA ASP A 482 3.75 30.47 36.87
C ASP A 482 3.26 31.60 35.96
N ALA A 483 2.32 32.41 36.47
CA ALA A 483 1.78 33.55 35.73
C ALA A 483 2.78 34.71 35.71
N ASN A 484 3.62 34.77 34.68
CA ASN A 484 4.46 35.93 34.40
C ASN A 484 3.70 36.93 33.52
N ILE A 485 3.28 38.06 34.11
CA ILE A 485 2.61 39.13 33.38
C ILE A 485 3.66 39.93 32.61
N ASN A 486 3.75 39.70 31.30
CA ASN A 486 4.55 40.53 30.41
C ASN A 486 3.87 41.89 30.18
N VAL A 487 4.62 42.98 30.34
CA VAL A 487 4.14 44.33 30.05
C VAL A 487 4.37 44.61 28.57
N ILE A 488 3.28 44.82 27.82
CA ILE A 488 3.34 45.29 26.43
C ILE A 488 3.33 46.82 26.45
N SER A 489 4.18 47.46 25.66
CA SER A 489 4.24 48.92 25.58
C SER A 489 2.97 49.47 24.93
N GLU A 490 2.38 50.51 25.52
CA GLU A 490 1.22 51.24 24.96
C GLU A 490 1.51 51.88 23.60
N SER A 491 2.80 52.04 23.24
CA SER A 491 3.21 52.56 21.93
C SER A 491 3.12 51.54 20.80
N VAL A 492 2.87 50.26 21.10
CA VAL A 492 2.73 49.20 20.10
C VAL A 492 1.28 49.14 19.66
N ILE A 493 1.04 49.39 18.37
CA ILE A 493 -0.27 49.22 17.74
C ILE A 493 -0.33 47.83 17.15
N ASP A 494 -1.35 47.05 17.51
CA ASP A 494 -1.52 45.70 17.00
C ASP A 494 -2.10 45.71 15.57
N LYS A 495 -1.80 44.68 14.79
CA LYS A 495 -2.39 44.50 13.45
C LYS A 495 -3.91 44.42 13.50
N TYR A 496 -4.45 43.85 14.58
CA TYR A 496 -5.87 43.80 14.86
C TYR A 496 -6.47 45.20 14.94
N ASP A 497 -5.82 46.15 15.62
CA ASP A 497 -6.31 47.52 15.73
C ASP A 497 -6.31 48.23 14.37
N ILE A 498 -5.27 47.99 13.56
CA ILE A 498 -5.17 48.53 12.20
C ILE A 498 -6.29 47.95 11.31
N ALA A 499 -6.46 46.62 11.34
CA ALA A 499 -7.49 45.91 10.59
C ALA A 499 -8.89 46.38 10.99
N GLN A 500 -9.17 46.48 12.29
CA GLN A 500 -10.42 47.01 12.81
C GLN A 500 -10.66 48.46 12.35
N GLY A 501 -9.60 49.27 12.28
CA GLY A 501 -9.65 50.60 11.70
C GLY A 501 -10.09 50.62 10.24
N LEU A 502 -9.68 49.65 9.42
CA LEU A 502 -10.08 49.52 8.02
C LEU A 502 -11.50 48.95 7.87
N VAL A 503 -11.86 47.95 8.67
CA VAL A 503 -13.22 47.41 8.75
C VAL A 503 -14.23 48.50 9.11
N ASN A 504 -13.92 49.34 10.09
CA ASN A 504 -14.76 50.48 10.48
C ASN A 504 -14.91 51.53 9.37
N ARG A 505 -14.05 51.50 8.34
CA ARG A 505 -14.10 52.34 7.13
C ARG A 505 -14.76 51.64 5.94
N GLY A 506 -15.32 50.44 6.15
CA GLY A 506 -16.04 49.67 5.14
C GLY A 506 -15.14 48.89 4.18
N TYR A 507 -13.91 48.55 4.59
CA TYR A 507 -13.05 47.62 3.87
C TYR A 507 -13.28 46.18 4.36
N GLN A 508 -13.25 45.23 3.45
CA GLN A 508 -13.34 43.80 3.72
C GLN A 508 -11.94 43.17 3.66
N GLU A 509 -11.56 42.42 4.69
CA GLU A 509 -10.28 41.70 4.66
C GLU A 509 -10.34 40.55 3.64
N VAL A 510 -9.25 40.38 2.89
CA VAL A 510 -9.01 39.26 1.99
C VAL A 510 -7.64 38.66 2.23
N ILE A 511 -7.50 37.36 1.92
CA ILE A 511 -6.22 36.65 1.97
C ILE A 511 -5.97 36.12 0.57
N THR A 512 -4.88 36.57 -0.05
CA THR A 512 -4.51 36.18 -1.41
C THR A 512 -3.28 35.30 -1.40
N TYR A 513 -3.07 34.54 -2.48
CA TYR A 513 -1.88 33.70 -2.59
C TYR A 513 -0.61 34.56 -2.56
N SER A 514 0.41 34.06 -1.85
CA SER A 514 1.74 34.67 -1.81
C SER A 514 2.51 34.52 -3.12
N PHE A 515 2.14 33.52 -3.92
CA PHE A 515 2.65 33.28 -5.27
C PHE A 515 1.63 33.75 -6.30
N ILE A 516 2.11 34.54 -7.26
CA ILE A 516 1.34 35.21 -8.29
C ILE A 516 1.98 34.94 -9.66
N SER A 517 1.30 35.36 -10.73
CA SER A 517 1.90 35.29 -12.05
C SER A 517 2.94 36.39 -12.23
N GLU A 518 3.96 36.09 -13.00
CA GLU A 518 5.00 37.05 -13.36
C GLU A 518 4.41 38.29 -14.07
N GLN A 519 3.37 38.09 -14.88
CA GLN A 519 2.67 39.18 -15.56
C GLN A 519 2.07 40.20 -14.57
N TYR A 520 1.41 39.73 -13.50
CA TYR A 520 0.84 40.62 -12.49
C TYR A 520 1.92 41.33 -11.69
N GLN A 521 3.04 40.65 -11.41
CA GLN A 521 4.20 41.27 -10.79
C GLN A 521 4.75 42.41 -11.66
N ASP A 522 4.90 42.19 -12.96
CA ASP A 522 5.40 43.19 -13.92
C ASP A 522 4.46 44.39 -14.11
N LEU A 523 3.15 44.19 -14.02
CA LEU A 523 2.17 45.27 -14.12
C LEU A 523 2.24 46.24 -12.93
N ILE A 524 2.63 45.74 -11.74
CA ILE A 524 2.64 46.53 -10.51
C ILE A 524 4.02 47.14 -10.27
N ASP A 525 5.05 46.31 -10.34
CA ASP A 525 6.43 46.72 -10.16
C ASP A 525 7.35 45.90 -11.07
N PRO A 526 7.60 46.38 -12.30
CA PRO A 526 8.49 45.72 -13.24
C PRO A 526 9.97 45.78 -12.81
N SER A 527 10.31 46.61 -11.81
CA SER A 527 11.66 46.72 -11.27
C SER A 527 11.89 45.80 -10.07
N ALA A 528 10.84 45.17 -9.55
CA ALA A 528 10.93 44.25 -8.43
C ALA A 528 11.84 43.06 -8.76
N LYS A 529 12.59 42.62 -7.76
CA LYS A 529 13.36 41.38 -7.84
C LYS A 529 12.38 40.20 -7.80
N LYS A 530 12.22 39.52 -8.93
CA LYS A 530 11.34 38.34 -9.06
C LYS A 530 11.98 37.13 -8.40
N ILE A 531 11.29 36.59 -7.40
CA ILE A 531 11.67 35.31 -6.78
C ILE A 531 10.77 34.26 -7.39
N THR A 532 11.32 33.45 -8.28
CA THR A 532 10.57 32.40 -8.97
C THR A 532 10.68 31.06 -8.24
N LEU A 533 9.60 30.29 -8.25
CA LEU A 533 9.57 28.92 -7.76
C LEU A 533 10.11 28.00 -8.84
N SER A 534 11.02 27.08 -8.48
CA SER A 534 11.58 26.11 -9.44
C SER A 534 10.53 25.10 -9.93
N ASN A 535 9.61 24.69 -9.06
CA ASN A 535 8.53 23.74 -9.35
C ASN A 535 7.17 24.34 -8.93
N PRO A 536 6.64 25.33 -9.67
CA PRO A 536 5.38 25.96 -9.31
C PRO A 536 4.18 25.05 -9.62
N ILE A 537 3.08 25.25 -8.89
CA ILE A 537 1.81 24.54 -9.14
C ILE A 537 1.30 24.83 -10.56
N SER A 538 1.48 26.07 -11.02
CA SER A 538 1.18 26.50 -12.39
C SER A 538 2.03 27.71 -12.77
N ALA A 539 2.10 28.04 -14.06
CA ALA A 539 2.79 29.24 -14.54
C ALA A 539 2.23 30.54 -13.92
N ASP A 540 0.93 30.57 -13.62
CA ASP A 540 0.25 31.69 -12.97
C ASP A 540 0.50 31.79 -11.46
N MET A 541 1.25 30.85 -10.89
CA MET A 541 1.61 30.75 -9.48
C MET A 541 3.11 30.53 -9.31
N SER A 542 3.90 31.22 -10.14
CA SER A 542 5.35 30.98 -10.29
C SER A 542 6.24 31.98 -9.57
N THR A 543 5.73 33.14 -9.17
CA THR A 543 6.54 34.24 -8.62
C THR A 543 6.03 34.68 -7.26
N MET A 544 6.91 34.83 -6.28
CA MET A 544 6.53 35.39 -4.97
C MET A 544 6.20 36.89 -5.10
N ARG A 545 5.11 37.33 -4.48
CA ARG A 545 4.62 38.71 -4.56
C ARG A 545 5.59 39.71 -3.89
N SER A 546 6.02 40.76 -4.59
CA SER A 546 6.74 41.89 -3.97
C SER A 546 5.78 42.93 -3.35
N SER A 547 4.50 42.83 -3.69
CA SER A 547 3.42 43.72 -3.24
C SER A 547 2.10 42.95 -3.09
N LEU A 548 1.27 43.36 -2.14
CA LEU A 548 -0.08 42.82 -1.94
C LEU A 548 -1.05 43.23 -3.06
N TRP A 549 -0.69 44.24 -3.86
CA TRP A 549 -1.55 44.77 -4.92
C TRP A 549 -1.89 43.73 -5.99
N ALA A 550 -1.02 42.75 -6.24
CA ALA A 550 -1.24 41.73 -7.26
C ALA A 550 -2.49 40.90 -6.95
N GLY A 551 -2.53 40.34 -5.73
CA GLY A 551 -3.69 39.58 -5.27
C GLY A 551 -4.92 40.46 -5.10
N LEU A 552 -4.77 41.69 -4.59
CA LEU A 552 -5.90 42.61 -4.40
C LEU A 552 -6.55 43.01 -5.73
N LEU A 553 -5.77 43.31 -6.77
CA LEU A 553 -6.29 43.65 -8.10
C LEU A 553 -6.96 42.45 -8.77
N GLN A 554 -6.38 41.25 -8.67
CA GLN A 554 -7.03 40.02 -9.13
C GLN A 554 -8.36 39.76 -8.43
N THR A 555 -8.39 39.99 -7.11
CA THR A 555 -9.60 39.85 -6.30
C THR A 555 -10.67 40.85 -6.73
N LEU A 556 -10.29 42.11 -6.97
CA LEU A 556 -11.19 43.14 -7.49
C LEU A 556 -11.73 42.76 -8.87
N GLU A 557 -10.87 42.35 -9.79
CA GLU A 557 -11.25 41.94 -11.15
C GLU A 557 -12.25 40.77 -11.12
N SER A 558 -11.96 39.75 -10.31
CA SER A 558 -12.82 38.57 -10.13
C SER A 558 -14.21 38.95 -9.62
N ASN A 559 -14.31 39.92 -8.71
CA ASN A 559 -15.57 40.43 -8.19
C ASN A 559 -16.32 41.29 -9.20
N GLN A 560 -15.63 42.16 -9.94
CA GLN A 560 -16.24 42.98 -11.00
C GLN A 560 -16.84 42.11 -12.10
N ARG A 561 -16.15 41.04 -12.52
CA ARG A 561 -16.66 40.06 -13.50
C ARG A 561 -17.94 39.36 -13.03
N ARG A 562 -18.19 39.30 -11.71
CA ARG A 562 -19.40 38.75 -11.08
C ARG A 562 -20.47 39.81 -10.79
N GLY A 563 -20.27 41.04 -11.24
CA GLY A 563 -21.24 42.15 -11.08
C GLY A 563 -21.07 42.98 -9.81
N HIS A 564 -20.05 42.71 -8.98
CA HIS A 564 -19.77 43.52 -7.78
C HIS A 564 -18.84 44.68 -8.12
N THR A 565 -19.42 45.86 -8.33
CA THR A 565 -18.68 47.07 -8.76
C THR A 565 -18.23 47.97 -7.61
N ASN A 566 -18.81 47.83 -6.42
CA ASN A 566 -18.45 48.59 -5.22
C ASN A 566 -17.76 47.68 -4.18
N ALA A 567 -16.53 47.27 -4.48
CA ALA A 567 -15.72 46.42 -3.61
C ALA A 567 -14.55 47.20 -3.01
N ARG A 568 -14.31 47.02 -1.70
CA ARG A 568 -13.19 47.62 -0.96
C ARG A 568 -12.52 46.50 -0.19
N PHE A 569 -11.32 46.14 -0.60
CA PHE A 569 -10.59 45.03 0.00
C PHE A 569 -9.34 45.55 0.68
N PHE A 570 -8.89 44.88 1.73
CA PHE A 570 -7.56 45.09 2.27
C PHE A 570 -6.93 43.75 2.64
N GLU A 571 -5.60 43.70 2.69
CA GLU A 571 -4.83 42.55 3.14
C GLU A 571 -3.64 43.03 3.98
N ILE A 572 -3.30 42.25 5.00
CA ILE A 572 -2.04 42.37 5.75
C ILE A 572 -1.26 41.08 5.53
N GLY A 573 -0.07 41.17 4.93
CA GLY A 573 0.67 39.98 4.53
C GLY A 573 2.15 40.24 4.30
N LEU A 574 2.91 39.15 4.16
CA LEU A 574 4.31 39.23 3.76
C LEU A 574 4.44 39.50 2.26
N CYS A 575 5.41 40.34 1.94
CA CYS A 575 5.93 40.58 0.60
C CYS A 575 7.41 40.24 0.57
N PHE A 576 7.89 39.81 -0.60
CA PHE A 576 9.19 39.20 -0.76
C PHE A 576 10.05 40.02 -1.72
N ASP A 577 11.07 40.68 -1.18
CA ASP A 577 12.07 41.42 -1.96
C ASP A 577 13.37 40.58 -2.14
N GLY A 578 13.48 39.46 -1.43
CA GLY A 578 14.53 38.45 -1.57
C GLY A 578 14.22 37.13 -0.84
N ILE A 579 15.17 36.19 -0.89
CA ILE A 579 14.98 34.83 -0.37
C ILE A 579 15.29 34.73 1.14
N LYS A 580 15.99 35.71 1.71
CA LYS A 580 16.32 35.71 3.14
C LYS A 580 15.18 36.29 3.96
N ALA A 581 15.07 35.88 5.22
CA ALA A 581 14.04 36.37 6.14
C ALA A 581 14.09 37.91 6.33
N GLU A 582 15.29 38.49 6.34
CA GLU A 582 15.49 39.95 6.41
C GLU A 582 15.05 40.72 5.15
N GLU A 583 14.87 40.03 4.02
CA GLU A 583 14.37 40.58 2.75
C GLU A 583 12.85 40.38 2.59
N GLN A 584 12.16 39.98 3.66
CA GLN A 584 10.72 39.84 3.71
C GLN A 584 10.14 40.95 4.57
N SER A 585 9.15 41.64 4.04
CA SER A 585 8.52 42.77 4.74
C SER A 585 7.03 42.52 4.90
N GLN A 586 6.53 42.72 6.11
CA GLN A 586 5.10 42.73 6.35
C GLN A 586 4.53 44.05 5.88
N LYS A 587 3.58 43.99 4.95
CA LYS A 587 2.91 45.15 4.37
C LYS A 587 1.41 45.10 4.66
N ILE A 588 0.78 46.25 4.50
CA ILE A 588 -0.67 46.41 4.48
C ILE A 588 -1.04 47.18 3.21
N ALA A 589 -2.06 46.73 2.50
CA ALA A 589 -2.60 47.42 1.33
C ALA A 589 -4.11 47.23 1.28
N GLY A 590 -4.83 48.21 0.73
CA GLY A 590 -6.27 48.15 0.51
C GLY A 590 -6.78 49.30 -0.34
#